data_AF-A0A6C0KCW2-F1
#
_entry.id   AF-A0A6C0KCW2-F1
#
_cell.length_a   1.000
_cell.length_b   1.000
_cell.length_c   1.000
_cell.angle_alpha   90.00
_cell.angle_beta   90.00
_cell.angle_gamma   90.00
#
_symmetry.space_group_name_H-M   'P 1'
#
loop_
_entity.id
_entity.type
_entity.pdbx_description
1 polymer ?
#
loop_
_entity_poly.entity_id
_entity_poly.type
_entity_poly.pdbx_seq_one_letter_code
_entity_poly.pdbx_strand_id
1 'polypeptide(L)'
;MAKICPPGFICIENMTIIFLILVLILAVVVYYYIINKEPTTNKEVVVIKENNSSSFFPKMNSIFSMDTRNTLMNPFAPPLKDGHFHPRNMGDPRGIPININTRGFDSNYNQTGILTRLNGDETILPVMGRPLYSNRSKWQYYTMSDKSNAIKLPMSKNGRSCTSEYGCDELMNGDTVYVEGYKDAFKVTIYENSSPQYIPYL
;
A
#
# COMPACT_ATOMS: atom_id res chain seq x y z
N MET A 1 -7.33 72.00 -27.30
CA MET A 1 -7.42 71.03 -28.42
C MET A 1 -7.04 69.67 -27.86
N ALA A 2 -7.96 68.71 -27.87
CA ALA A 2 -7.70 67.38 -27.33
C ALA A 2 -6.67 66.65 -28.22
N LYS A 3 -5.55 66.24 -27.64
CA LYS A 3 -4.57 65.38 -28.32
C LYS A 3 -5.11 63.95 -28.24
N ILE A 4 -5.97 63.59 -29.18
CA ILE A 4 -6.47 62.23 -29.33
C ILE A 4 -5.62 61.56 -30.42
N CYS A 5 -4.89 60.50 -30.06
CA CYS A 5 -4.20 59.70 -31.07
C CYS A 5 -5.19 58.80 -31.81
N PRO A 6 -4.93 58.52 -33.09
CA PRO A 6 -5.72 57.56 -33.86
C PRO A 6 -5.68 56.16 -33.22
N PRO A 7 -6.76 55.37 -33.32
CA PRO A 7 -6.84 54.03 -32.73
C PRO A 7 -5.81 53.10 -33.39
N GLY A 8 -4.98 52.45 -32.57
CA GLY A 8 -3.94 51.51 -33.01
C GLY A 8 -2.50 51.95 -32.74
N PHE A 9 -2.28 53.16 -32.21
CA PHE A 9 -0.94 53.64 -31.84
C PHE A 9 -0.87 53.99 -30.34
N ILE A 10 0.22 53.62 -29.68
CA ILE A 10 0.47 53.97 -28.27
C ILE A 10 0.85 55.46 -28.22
N CYS A 11 -0.02 56.29 -27.65
CA CYS A 11 0.32 57.68 -27.33
C CYS A 11 1.40 57.69 -26.25
N ILE A 12 2.58 58.18 -26.60
CA ILE A 12 3.61 58.52 -25.61
C ILE A 12 3.31 59.93 -25.13
N GLU A 13 2.44 60.05 -24.14
CA GLU A 13 2.31 61.26 -23.33
C GLU A 13 3.25 61.16 -22.13
N ASN A 14 3.64 62.29 -21.56
CA ASN A 14 4.54 62.31 -20.40
C ASN A 14 3.97 61.47 -19.23
N MET A 15 2.65 61.36 -19.12
CA MET A 15 1.95 60.54 -18.13
C MET A 15 2.07 59.03 -18.40
N THR A 16 2.06 58.59 -19.67
CA THR A 16 2.22 57.15 -19.99
C THR A 16 3.67 56.69 -19.80
N ILE A 17 4.65 57.56 -20.04
CA ILE A 17 6.06 57.30 -19.72
C ILE A 17 6.26 57.15 -18.21
N ILE A 18 5.69 58.05 -17.40
CA ILE A 18 5.78 57.97 -15.93
C ILE A 18 5.17 56.65 -15.41
N PHE A 19 4.05 56.22 -15.99
CA PHE A 19 3.42 54.94 -15.63
C PHE A 19 4.29 53.72 -15.97
N LEU A 20 4.91 53.69 -17.15
CA LEU A 20 5.81 52.60 -17.55
C LEU A 20 7.07 52.52 -16.66
N ILE A 21 7.61 53.67 -16.24
CA ILE A 21 8.74 53.73 -15.31
C ILE A 21 8.35 53.16 -13.94
N LEU A 22 7.16 53.49 -13.43
CA LEU A 22 6.66 52.94 -12.16
C LEU A 22 6.50 51.41 -12.20
N VAL A 23 6.01 50.86 -13.31
CA VAL A 23 5.88 49.41 -13.49
C VAL A 23 7.25 48.72 -13.53
N LEU A 24 8.24 49.32 -14.20
CA LEU A 24 9.61 48.81 -14.23
C LEU A 24 10.26 48.81 -12.84
N ILE A 25 10.07 49.89 -12.06
CA ILE A 25 10.59 49.97 -10.69
C ILE A 25 9.97 48.88 -9.81
N LEU A 26 8.66 48.67 -9.89
CA LEU A 26 7.97 47.61 -9.16
C LEU A 26 8.50 46.22 -9.53
N ALA A 27 8.72 45.95 -10.82
CA ALA A 27 9.28 44.68 -11.28
C ALA A 27 10.69 44.43 -10.73
N VAL A 28 11.55 45.46 -10.70
CA VAL A 28 12.91 45.37 -10.12
C VAL A 28 12.87 45.12 -8.62
N VAL A 29 11.96 45.79 -7.89
CA VAL A 29 11.79 45.58 -6.44
C VAL A 29 11.35 44.15 -6.13
N VAL A 30 10.38 43.62 -6.88
CA VAL A 30 9.91 42.23 -6.72
C VAL A 30 11.03 41.23 -7.05
N TYR A 31 11.81 41.48 -8.10
CA TYR A 31 12.95 40.65 -8.47
C TYR A 31 14.02 40.61 -7.37
N TYR A 32 14.35 41.77 -6.78
CA TYR A 32 15.26 41.84 -5.64
C TYR A 32 14.75 41.08 -4.41
N TYR A 33 13.43 41.11 -4.16
CA TYR A 33 12.84 40.39 -3.03
C TYR A 33 12.89 38.87 -3.19
N ILE A 34 12.85 38.36 -4.43
CA ILE A 34 12.97 36.94 -4.74
C ILE A 34 14.41 36.46 -4.58
N ILE A 35 15.41 37.24 -5.03
CA ILE A 35 16.82 36.87 -4.95
C ILE A 35 17.34 36.88 -3.51
N ASN A 36 16.90 37.85 -2.70
CA ASN A 36 17.39 37.98 -1.32
C ASN A 36 16.75 36.96 -0.35
N LYS A 37 15.85 36.10 -0.83
CA LYS A 37 15.42 34.92 -0.08
C LYS A 37 16.46 33.83 -0.22
N GLU A 38 17.53 33.91 0.57
CA GLU A 38 18.32 32.70 0.84
C GLU A 38 17.43 31.67 1.56
N PRO A 39 17.45 30.39 1.15
CA PRO A 39 16.87 29.33 1.93
C PRO A 39 17.72 29.16 3.19
N THR A 40 17.18 29.58 4.33
CA THR A 40 17.75 29.30 5.65
C THR A 40 17.62 27.80 5.96
N THR A 41 18.40 26.96 5.29
CA THR A 41 18.68 25.61 5.79
C THR A 41 19.71 25.75 6.89
N ASN A 42 19.23 25.95 8.12
CA ASN A 42 20.03 25.76 9.32
C ASN A 42 20.52 24.30 9.33
N LYS A 43 21.70 24.05 8.78
CA LYS A 43 22.40 22.77 8.93
C LYS A 43 23.10 22.81 10.29
N GLU A 44 22.34 22.50 11.33
CA GLU A 44 22.95 22.05 12.57
C GLU A 44 23.72 20.76 12.27
N VAL A 45 25.04 20.81 12.39
CA VAL A 45 25.88 19.61 12.29
C VAL A 45 25.67 18.80 13.56
N VAL A 46 24.70 17.90 13.52
CA VAL A 46 24.51 16.88 14.55
C VAL A 46 25.68 15.89 14.44
N VAL A 47 26.63 15.98 15.37
CA VAL A 47 27.66 14.95 15.56
C VAL A 47 26.97 13.72 16.16
N ILE A 48 26.59 12.79 15.30
CA ILE A 48 26.01 11.50 15.71
C ILE A 48 27.16 10.63 16.24
N LYS A 49 27.24 10.50 17.57
CA LYS A 49 27.98 9.39 18.19
C LYS A 49 27.28 8.09 17.77
N GLU A 50 28.00 7.26 17.03
CA GLU A 50 27.55 5.96 16.55
C GLU A 50 27.36 5.01 17.74
N ASN A 51 26.17 5.01 18.31
CA ASN A 51 25.67 3.88 19.07
C ASN A 51 24.86 3.02 18.10
N ASN A 52 25.18 1.72 18.05
CA ASN A 52 24.47 0.68 17.29
C ASN A 52 23.00 0.55 17.73
N SER A 53 22.18 1.55 17.44
CA SER A 53 20.74 1.53 17.57
C SER A 53 20.15 1.88 16.21
N SER A 54 19.83 0.83 15.45
CA SER A 54 18.85 0.79 14.37
C SER A 54 18.58 2.13 13.69
N SER A 55 19.30 2.39 12.60
CA SER A 55 19.07 3.49 11.68
C SER A 55 17.58 3.58 11.31
N PHE A 56 16.86 4.54 11.89
CA PHE A 56 15.52 4.94 11.45
C PHE A 56 15.66 5.77 10.18
N PHE A 57 15.83 5.09 9.05
CA PHE A 57 15.52 5.69 7.76
C PHE A 57 14.01 5.93 7.72
N PRO A 58 13.51 7.16 7.47
CA PRO A 58 12.11 7.34 7.16
C PRO A 58 11.83 6.57 5.87
N LYS A 59 11.18 5.41 5.97
CA LYS A 59 10.71 4.70 4.79
C LYS A 59 9.74 5.62 4.06
N MET A 60 10.19 6.09 2.91
CA MET A 60 9.37 6.73 1.88
C MET A 60 8.07 5.93 1.73
N ASN A 61 6.91 6.60 1.89
CA ASN A 61 5.53 6.10 1.90
C ASN A 61 5.30 4.76 1.17
N SER A 62 5.74 3.64 1.73
CA SER A 62 5.40 2.32 1.22
C SER A 62 4.11 1.93 1.89
N ILE A 63 3.03 1.89 1.11
CA ILE A 63 1.73 1.35 1.55
C ILE A 63 1.90 -0.10 2.07
N PHE A 64 2.97 -0.78 1.65
CA PHE A 64 3.28 -2.12 2.08
C PHE A 64 4.41 -2.15 3.12
N SER A 65 4.20 -2.89 4.20
CA SER A 65 5.21 -3.18 5.23
C SER A 65 5.51 -4.68 5.25
N MET A 66 6.78 -5.04 5.46
CA MET A 66 7.19 -6.43 5.67
C MET A 66 7.16 -6.83 7.16
N ASP A 67 6.82 -5.90 8.07
CA ASP A 67 6.63 -6.21 9.48
C ASP A 67 5.42 -7.14 9.62
N THR A 68 5.61 -8.33 10.17
CA THR A 68 4.54 -9.33 10.38
C THR A 68 3.50 -8.85 11.39
N ARG A 69 3.84 -7.89 12.27
CA ARG A 69 2.92 -7.29 13.23
C ARG A 69 1.98 -6.28 12.59
N ASN A 70 2.35 -5.71 11.44
CA ASN A 70 1.51 -4.76 10.72
C ASN A 70 0.60 -5.51 9.73
N THR A 71 -0.41 -6.21 10.24
CA THR A 71 -1.33 -7.02 9.44
C THR A 71 -2.13 -6.21 8.43
N LEU A 72 -2.34 -4.91 8.66
CA LEU A 72 -3.05 -4.03 7.73
C LEU A 72 -2.22 -3.76 6.48
N MET A 73 -0.94 -3.41 6.66
CA MET A 73 -0.05 -3.02 5.55
C MET A 73 0.74 -4.19 4.96
N ASN A 74 0.75 -5.35 5.63
CA ASN A 74 1.48 -6.53 5.16
C ASN A 74 0.56 -7.51 4.40
N PRO A 75 0.72 -7.64 3.07
CA PRO A 75 -0.08 -8.58 2.27
C PRO A 75 0.34 -10.05 2.47
N PHE A 76 1.49 -10.33 3.07
CA PHE A 76 1.90 -11.72 3.35
C PHE A 76 1.39 -12.20 4.72
N ALA A 77 0.92 -11.29 5.57
CA ALA A 77 0.38 -11.60 6.89
C ALA A 77 -1.10 -12.06 6.81
N PRO A 78 -1.53 -13.02 7.63
CA PRO A 78 -2.94 -13.41 7.74
C PRO A 78 -3.86 -12.26 8.15
N PRO A 79 -5.13 -12.23 7.69
CA PRO A 79 -6.18 -11.35 8.22
C PRO A 79 -6.76 -11.90 9.54
N LEU A 80 -5.94 -12.46 10.42
CA LEU A 80 -6.38 -13.02 11.69
C LEU A 80 -6.39 -11.93 12.77
N LYS A 81 -7.33 -12.04 13.71
CA LYS A 81 -7.31 -11.23 14.92
C LYS A 81 -6.07 -11.60 15.73
N ASP A 82 -5.33 -10.60 16.19
CA ASP A 82 -4.27 -10.83 17.16
C ASP A 82 -4.90 -11.35 18.48
N GLY A 83 -4.73 -12.64 18.74
CA GLY A 83 -5.25 -13.33 19.92
C GLY A 83 -4.35 -13.18 21.14
N HIS A 84 -3.20 -12.51 21.01
CA HIS A 84 -2.19 -12.43 22.05
C HIS A 84 -2.51 -11.33 23.08
N PHE A 85 -3.63 -11.45 23.79
CA PHE A 85 -3.79 -10.77 25.08
C PHE A 85 -3.25 -11.67 26.18
N HIS A 86 -1.93 -11.71 26.31
CA HIS A 86 -1.26 -12.25 27.50
C HIS A 86 -0.70 -11.07 28.30
N PRO A 87 -1.40 -10.60 29.36
CA PRO A 87 -0.80 -9.60 30.22
C PRO A 87 0.49 -10.16 30.81
N ARG A 88 1.60 -9.41 30.68
CA ARG A 88 2.94 -9.81 31.17
C ARG A 88 3.01 -10.12 32.67
N ASN A 89 1.94 -9.81 33.41
CA ASN A 89 1.87 -9.88 34.87
C ASN A 89 1.06 -11.08 35.39
N MET A 90 0.96 -12.19 34.64
CA MET A 90 0.36 -13.43 35.17
C MET A 90 1.44 -14.23 35.90
N GLY A 91 1.41 -14.24 37.23
CA GLY A 91 2.44 -14.81 38.11
C GLY A 91 2.55 -16.35 38.16
N ASP A 92 2.21 -17.06 37.09
CA ASP A 92 2.43 -18.51 37.00
C ASP A 92 3.69 -18.81 36.18
N PRO A 93 4.79 -19.29 36.79
CA PRO A 93 6.03 -19.64 36.09
C PRO A 93 5.88 -20.82 35.10
N ARG A 94 4.73 -21.52 35.11
CA ARG A 94 4.46 -22.64 34.19
C ARG A 94 3.96 -22.18 32.81
N GLY A 95 3.61 -20.90 32.66
CA GLY A 95 3.04 -20.36 31.43
C GLY A 95 1.65 -20.94 31.13
N ILE A 96 0.79 -20.16 30.47
CA ILE A 96 -0.49 -20.68 29.97
C ILE A 96 -0.14 -21.63 28.81
N PRO A 97 -0.61 -22.89 28.77
CA PRO A 97 -0.42 -23.74 27.61
C PRO A 97 -1.16 -23.10 26.43
N ILE A 98 -0.40 -22.45 25.56
CA ILE A 98 -0.89 -21.95 24.28
C ILE A 98 -1.24 -23.18 23.44
N ASN A 99 -2.34 -23.11 22.69
CA ASN A 99 -2.62 -24.08 21.62
C ASN A 99 -1.54 -23.93 20.54
N ILE A 100 -0.38 -24.52 20.80
CA ILE A 100 0.75 -24.55 19.87
C ILE A 100 0.49 -25.66 18.86
N ASN A 101 0.44 -25.30 17.59
CA ASN A 101 0.27 -26.27 16.52
C ASN A 101 1.41 -27.29 16.59
N THR A 102 1.09 -28.54 16.94
CA THR A 102 2.08 -29.64 17.04
C THR A 102 2.35 -30.30 15.68
N ARG A 103 1.58 -29.95 14.64
CA ARG A 103 1.70 -30.47 13.28
C ARG A 103 1.89 -29.32 12.28
N GLY A 104 3.15 -29.05 11.95
CA GLY A 104 3.55 -28.05 10.95
C GLY A 104 3.48 -26.61 11.44
N PHE A 105 4.17 -25.73 10.72
CA PHE A 105 4.10 -24.28 10.92
C PHE A 105 3.15 -23.67 9.89
N ASP A 106 2.49 -22.58 10.28
CA ASP A 106 1.69 -21.78 9.37
C ASP A 106 2.61 -21.11 8.33
N SER A 107 2.32 -21.32 7.05
CA SER A 107 3.02 -20.63 5.97
C SER A 107 2.50 -19.19 5.80
N ASN A 108 3.31 -18.33 5.19
CA ASN A 108 2.89 -16.99 4.82
C ASN A 108 1.99 -17.03 3.58
N TYR A 109 1.11 -16.03 3.43
CA TYR A 109 0.27 -15.90 2.24
C TYR A 109 1.08 -15.36 1.06
N ASN A 110 0.98 -16.00 -0.10
CA ASN A 110 1.59 -15.52 -1.33
C ASN A 110 0.52 -15.20 -2.36
N GLN A 111 0.84 -14.32 -3.31
CA GLN A 111 -0.05 -14.08 -4.43
C GLN A 111 -0.06 -15.31 -5.36
N THR A 112 -1.24 -15.91 -5.53
CA THR A 112 -1.43 -17.14 -6.30
C THR A 112 -2.17 -16.90 -7.62
N GLY A 113 -2.78 -15.73 -7.79
CA GLY A 113 -3.50 -15.41 -9.02
C GLY A 113 -4.25 -14.09 -8.94
N ILE A 114 -5.23 -13.95 -9.82
CA ILE A 114 -6.14 -12.80 -9.91
C ILE A 114 -7.60 -13.26 -10.00
N LEU A 115 -8.49 -12.39 -9.54
CA LEU A 115 -9.93 -12.48 -9.68
C LEU A 115 -10.39 -11.45 -10.70
N THR A 116 -11.28 -11.87 -11.58
CA THR A 116 -11.96 -11.00 -12.55
C THR A 116 -13.45 -11.04 -12.27
N ARG A 117 -14.09 -9.88 -12.16
CA ARG A 117 -15.53 -9.82 -11.90
C ARG A 117 -16.31 -10.44 -13.06
N LEU A 118 -17.33 -11.24 -12.75
CA LEU A 118 -18.21 -11.83 -13.77
C LEU A 118 -19.31 -10.86 -14.23
N ASN A 119 -19.90 -10.11 -13.30
CA ASN A 119 -21.06 -9.27 -13.56
C ASN A 119 -20.81 -7.83 -13.13
N GLY A 120 -20.69 -6.88 -14.06
CA GLY A 120 -20.57 -5.45 -13.75
C GLY A 120 -19.23 -4.86 -14.18
N ASP A 121 -18.76 -3.86 -13.44
CA ASP A 121 -17.55 -3.11 -13.78
C ASP A 121 -16.30 -4.01 -13.77
N GLU A 122 -15.40 -3.76 -14.72
CA GLU A 122 -14.12 -4.46 -14.80
C GLU A 122 -13.27 -4.18 -13.56
N THR A 123 -13.33 -5.10 -12.59
CA THR A 123 -12.51 -5.04 -11.37
C THR A 123 -11.63 -6.27 -11.29
N ILE A 124 -10.32 -6.05 -11.17
CA ILE A 124 -9.32 -7.10 -11.01
C ILE A 124 -8.80 -7.07 -9.58
N LEU A 125 -8.86 -8.19 -8.88
CA LEU A 125 -8.40 -8.28 -7.49
C LEU A 125 -7.30 -9.35 -7.35
N PRO A 126 -6.26 -9.15 -6.54
CA PRO A 126 -5.24 -10.17 -6.31
C PRO A 126 -5.76 -11.28 -5.38
N VAL A 127 -5.44 -12.53 -5.71
CA VAL A 127 -5.70 -13.68 -4.83
C VAL A 127 -4.46 -13.99 -4.01
N MET A 128 -4.58 -13.85 -2.69
CA MET A 128 -3.56 -14.25 -1.72
C MET A 128 -3.93 -15.63 -1.16
N GLY A 129 -2.99 -16.58 -1.20
CA GLY A 129 -3.23 -17.97 -0.83
C GLY A 129 -2.09 -18.58 -0.02
N ARG A 130 -2.43 -19.54 0.84
CA ARG A 130 -1.47 -20.42 1.52
C ARG A 130 -2.02 -21.83 1.71
N PRO A 131 -1.18 -22.88 1.66
CA PRO A 131 -1.61 -24.24 1.94
C PRO A 131 -1.86 -24.45 3.44
N LEU A 132 -2.88 -25.25 3.78
CA LEU A 132 -3.17 -25.63 5.16
C LEU A 132 -2.51 -26.97 5.49
N TYR A 133 -1.61 -27.01 6.48
CA TYR A 133 -0.82 -28.22 6.78
C TYR A 133 -1.67 -29.38 7.34
N SER A 134 -2.81 -29.08 7.96
CA SER A 134 -3.72 -30.11 8.49
C SER A 134 -4.32 -30.99 7.40
N ASN A 135 -4.42 -30.51 6.15
CA ASN A 135 -4.98 -31.26 5.04
C ASN A 135 -4.36 -30.85 3.69
N ARG A 136 -3.73 -31.79 3.00
CA ARG A 136 -3.00 -31.55 1.73
C ARG A 136 -3.83 -30.96 0.59
N SER A 137 -5.16 -31.03 0.67
CA SER A 137 -6.06 -30.50 -0.36
C SER A 137 -6.76 -29.19 0.02
N LYS A 138 -6.46 -28.62 1.20
CA LYS A 138 -7.13 -27.42 1.70
C LYS A 138 -6.18 -26.24 1.72
N TRP A 139 -6.71 -25.09 1.34
CA TRP A 139 -5.99 -23.85 1.23
C TRP A 139 -6.77 -22.73 1.88
N GLN A 140 -6.05 -21.76 2.42
CA GLN A 140 -6.64 -20.51 2.87
C GLN A 140 -6.40 -19.44 1.83
N TYR A 141 -7.46 -18.74 1.47
CA TYR A 141 -7.40 -17.66 0.50
C TYR A 141 -8.13 -16.42 1.01
N TYR A 142 -7.60 -15.27 0.61
CA TYR A 142 -8.28 -13.99 0.74
C TYR A 142 -7.92 -13.11 -0.46
N THR A 143 -8.71 -12.07 -0.69
CA THR A 143 -8.45 -11.10 -1.76
C THR A 143 -8.26 -9.71 -1.17
N MET A 144 -7.63 -8.80 -1.90
CA MET A 144 -7.53 -7.39 -1.50
C MET A 144 -8.43 -6.53 -2.38
N SER A 145 -9.00 -5.46 -1.85
CA SER A 145 -9.76 -4.48 -2.64
C SER A 145 -8.85 -3.62 -3.50
N ASP A 146 -9.30 -3.26 -4.70
CA ASP A 146 -8.58 -2.34 -5.61
C ASP A 146 -8.70 -0.85 -5.22
N LYS A 147 -9.48 -0.53 -4.19
CA LYS A 147 -9.63 0.85 -3.71
C LYS A 147 -8.33 1.36 -3.06
N SER A 148 -8.21 2.68 -2.90
CA SER A 148 -7.02 3.37 -2.38
C SER A 148 -6.43 2.80 -1.08
N ASN A 149 -7.27 2.19 -0.25
CA ASN A 149 -6.85 1.39 0.89
C ASN A 149 -7.08 -0.09 0.54
N ALA A 150 -6.00 -0.81 0.22
CA ALA A 150 -6.05 -2.22 -0.15
C ALA A 150 -6.42 -3.10 1.06
N ILE A 151 -7.72 -3.18 1.34
CA ILE A 151 -8.28 -3.90 2.49
C ILE A 151 -8.42 -5.39 2.16
N LYS A 152 -8.12 -6.25 3.13
CA LYS A 152 -8.30 -7.71 3.03
C LYS A 152 -9.78 -8.05 3.11
N LEU A 153 -10.28 -8.75 2.10
CA LEU A 153 -11.66 -9.17 1.96
C LEU A 153 -11.77 -10.70 2.02
N PRO A 154 -12.74 -11.24 2.77
CA PRO A 154 -12.99 -12.66 2.81
C PRO A 154 -13.62 -13.14 1.51
N MET A 155 -13.31 -14.39 1.17
CA MET A 155 -13.84 -15.07 0.00
C MET A 155 -14.37 -16.44 0.37
N SER A 156 -15.34 -16.92 -0.40
CA SER A 156 -15.94 -18.23 -0.22
C SER A 156 -16.02 -19.00 -1.53
N LYS A 157 -15.85 -20.32 -1.43
CA LYS A 157 -15.96 -21.29 -2.52
C LYS A 157 -16.98 -22.34 -2.10
N ASN A 158 -17.97 -22.63 -2.95
CA ASN A 158 -19.00 -23.65 -2.70
C ASN A 158 -19.70 -23.52 -1.33
N GLY A 159 -19.97 -22.29 -0.89
CA GLY A 159 -20.61 -22.02 0.40
C GLY A 159 -19.71 -22.17 1.64
N ARG A 160 -18.41 -22.44 1.47
CA ARG A 160 -17.42 -22.48 2.56
C ARG A 160 -16.49 -21.28 2.49
N SER A 161 -16.21 -20.67 3.66
CA SER A 161 -15.26 -19.56 3.77
C SER A 161 -13.80 -20.04 3.66
N CYS A 162 -13.06 -19.45 2.72
CA CYS A 162 -11.64 -19.72 2.50
C CYS A 162 -10.73 -19.01 3.50
N THR A 163 -11.23 -18.04 4.27
CA THR A 163 -10.43 -17.34 5.31
C THR A 163 -10.49 -18.04 6.67
N SER A 164 -11.35 -19.05 6.82
CA SER A 164 -11.48 -19.83 8.04
C SER A 164 -10.24 -20.69 8.32
N GLU A 165 -10.07 -21.14 9.57
CA GLU A 165 -8.99 -22.05 9.98
C GLU A 165 -8.93 -23.33 9.13
N TYR A 166 -10.09 -23.85 8.70
CA TYR A 166 -10.18 -25.05 7.86
C TYR A 166 -9.98 -24.80 6.36
N GLY A 167 -9.93 -23.52 5.95
CA GLY A 167 -9.79 -23.12 4.55
C GLY A 167 -10.90 -23.65 3.64
N CYS A 168 -10.64 -23.62 2.33
CA CYS A 168 -11.50 -24.18 1.29
C CYS A 168 -10.69 -25.08 0.34
N ASP A 169 -11.36 -25.66 -0.66
CA ASP A 169 -10.68 -26.45 -1.69
C ASP A 169 -9.76 -25.56 -2.53
N GLU A 170 -8.65 -26.14 -2.99
CA GLU A 170 -7.70 -25.48 -3.91
C GLU A 170 -8.43 -24.86 -5.11
N LEU A 171 -8.03 -23.64 -5.48
CA LEU A 171 -8.62 -22.92 -6.59
C LEU A 171 -7.98 -23.36 -7.90
N MET A 172 -8.80 -23.68 -8.88
CA MET A 172 -8.37 -24.02 -10.24
C MET A 172 -8.67 -22.85 -11.19
N ASN A 173 -7.97 -22.83 -12.32
CA ASN A 173 -8.20 -21.82 -13.34
C ASN A 173 -9.64 -21.93 -13.89
N GLY A 174 -10.36 -20.82 -13.92
CA GLY A 174 -11.77 -20.78 -14.34
C GLY A 174 -12.80 -21.02 -13.22
N ASP A 175 -12.36 -21.34 -12.00
CA ASP A 175 -13.26 -21.46 -10.85
C ASP A 175 -14.00 -20.15 -10.57
N THR A 176 -15.19 -20.25 -10.00
CA THR A 176 -15.97 -19.09 -9.53
C THR A 176 -15.94 -19.01 -8.01
N VAL A 177 -15.57 -17.86 -7.47
CA VAL A 177 -15.52 -17.59 -6.02
C VAL A 177 -16.37 -16.38 -5.69
N TYR A 178 -16.95 -16.37 -4.50
CA TYR A 178 -17.77 -15.27 -4.03
C TYR A 178 -16.96 -14.39 -3.08
N VAL A 179 -16.96 -13.07 -3.32
CA VAL A 179 -16.21 -12.10 -2.50
C VAL A 179 -17.18 -11.27 -1.69
N GLU A 180 -17.18 -11.45 -0.36
CA GLU A 180 -18.22 -10.90 0.51
C GLU A 180 -18.24 -9.35 0.53
N GLY A 181 -17.09 -8.70 0.34
CA GLY A 181 -16.98 -7.25 0.31
C GLY A 181 -17.67 -6.59 -0.90
N TYR A 182 -17.75 -7.30 -2.03
CA TYR A 182 -18.41 -6.83 -3.25
C TYR A 182 -19.78 -7.46 -3.47
N LYS A 183 -20.14 -8.47 -2.65
CA LYS A 183 -21.38 -9.25 -2.75
C LYS A 183 -21.62 -9.82 -4.15
N ASP A 184 -20.54 -10.27 -4.78
CA ASP A 184 -20.56 -10.71 -6.18
C ASP A 184 -19.57 -11.87 -6.41
N ALA A 185 -19.78 -12.58 -7.52
CA ALA A 185 -18.96 -13.70 -7.95
C ALA A 185 -17.86 -13.24 -8.92
N PHE A 186 -16.68 -13.81 -8.73
CA PHE A 186 -15.49 -13.54 -9.50
C PHE A 186 -14.96 -14.84 -10.11
N LYS A 187 -14.44 -14.74 -11.33
CA LYS A 187 -13.72 -15.80 -12.01
C LYS A 187 -12.25 -15.76 -11.63
N VAL A 188 -11.74 -16.90 -11.20
CA VAL A 188 -10.35 -17.09 -10.78
C VAL A 188 -9.46 -17.36 -12.00
N THR A 189 -8.31 -16.69 -12.03
CA THR A 189 -7.18 -17.02 -12.91
C THR A 189 -5.95 -17.24 -12.04
N ILE A 190 -5.53 -18.50 -11.91
CA ILE A 190 -4.36 -18.88 -11.10
C ILE A 190 -3.09 -18.75 -11.94
N TYR A 191 -2.03 -18.23 -11.32
CA TYR A 191 -0.71 -18.20 -11.94
C TYR A 191 -0.15 -19.60 -12.02
N GLU A 192 0.44 -19.94 -13.16
CA GLU A 192 1.13 -21.20 -13.32
C GLU A 192 2.31 -21.26 -12.35
N ASN A 193 2.31 -22.28 -11.51
CA ASN A 193 3.41 -22.50 -10.60
C ASN A 193 4.57 -23.07 -11.43
N SER A 194 5.75 -22.44 -11.39
CA SER A 194 6.93 -23.02 -12.02
C SER A 194 7.18 -24.39 -11.41
N SER A 195 7.22 -25.43 -12.25
CA SER A 195 7.55 -26.80 -11.80
C SER A 195 8.84 -26.79 -11.00
N PRO A 196 8.98 -27.61 -9.94
CA PRO A 196 10.21 -27.70 -9.19
C PRO A 196 11.38 -27.94 -10.15
N GLN A 197 12.28 -26.97 -10.24
CA GLN A 197 13.50 -27.10 -11.03
C GLN A 197 14.51 -27.89 -10.22
N TYR A 198 15.11 -28.89 -10.86
CA TYR A 198 16.23 -29.62 -10.28
C TYR A 198 17.36 -28.64 -9.96
N ILE A 199 17.84 -28.64 -8.72
CA ILE A 199 19.02 -27.88 -8.31
C ILE A 199 20.21 -28.85 -8.41
N PRO A 200 21.07 -28.73 -9.45
CA PRO A 200 22.05 -29.76 -9.78
C PRO A 200 23.29 -29.81 -8.86
N TYR A 201 23.33 -29.09 -7.74
CA TYR A 201 24.54 -28.98 -6.93
C TYR A 201 24.33 -28.98 -5.41
N LEU A 202 23.26 -29.61 -4.91
CA LEU A 202 23.12 -29.90 -3.48
C LEU A 202 23.79 -31.23 -3.12
#